data_AF-A0A4Y7U3J6-F1
#
_entry.id   AF-A0A4Y7U3J6-F1
#
_cell.length_a   1.000
_cell.length_b   1.000
_cell.length_c   1.000
_cell.angle_alpha   90.00
_cell.angle_beta   90.00
_cell.angle_gamma   90.00
#
_symmetry.space_group_name_H-M   'P 1'
#
loop_
_entity.id
_entity.type
_entity.pdbx_description
1 polymer ?
#
loop_
_entity_poly.entity_id
_entity_poly.type
_entity_poly.pdbx_seq_one_letter_code
_entity_poly.pdbx_strand_id
1 'polypeptide(L)'
;QVDEISEISTPVITVWEGIVALPIIGTLDSSRTQIVMENLLQQIVDTGSSIAILDISGVPAVDSLVAQHLIKTVSATRLMGAECIISGIRPEIAQ
;
A
#
# COMPACT_ATOMS: atom_id res chain seq x y z
N GLN A 1 27.52 2.19 15.68
CA GLN A 1 26.61 2.92 14.78
C GLN A 1 26.56 2.11 13.50
N VAL A 2 25.65 1.14 13.47
CA VAL A 2 25.36 0.37 12.27
C VAL A 2 24.11 1.04 11.74
N ASP A 3 24.25 1.73 10.61
CA ASP A 3 23.09 2.10 9.81
C ASP A 3 22.44 0.79 9.41
N GLU A 4 21.43 0.38 10.19
CA GLU A 4 20.49 -0.65 9.81
C GLU A 4 19.84 -0.15 8.53
N ILE A 5 20.39 -0.66 7.43
CA ILE A 5 19.78 -0.79 6.12
C ILE A 5 18.27 -0.83 6.36
N SER A 6 17.60 0.28 6.04
CA SER A 6 16.15 0.40 6.10
C SER A 6 15.61 -0.80 5.32
N GLU A 7 15.14 -1.81 6.06
CA GLU A 7 14.69 -3.09 5.51
C GLU A 7 13.50 -2.81 4.60
N ILE A 8 13.83 -2.61 3.34
CA ILE A 8 13.02 -2.78 2.15
C ILE A 8 11.71 -2.00 2.27
N SER A 9 11.80 -0.70 1.98
CA SER A 9 10.66 0.07 1.49
C SER A 9 10.07 -0.72 0.34
N THR A 10 8.84 -1.19 0.50
CA THR A 10 8.23 -2.03 -0.52
C THR A 10 7.98 -1.12 -1.73
N PRO A 11 8.72 -1.31 -2.83
CA PRO A 11 8.77 -0.28 -3.87
C PRO A 11 7.41 -0.25 -4.57
N VAL A 12 6.88 0.96 -4.79
CA VAL A 12 5.75 1.11 -5.70
C VAL A 12 6.27 0.81 -7.10
N ILE A 13 5.70 -0.20 -7.74
CA ILE A 13 6.10 -0.68 -9.06
C ILE A 13 5.06 -0.25 -10.09
N THR A 14 5.50 0.20 -11.26
CA THR A 14 4.60 0.40 -12.41
C THR A 14 4.41 -0.94 -13.10
N VAL A 15 3.18 -1.46 -13.09
CA VAL A 15 2.87 -2.76 -13.68
C VAL A 15 2.35 -2.61 -15.11
N TRP A 16 1.74 -1.47 -15.43
CA TRP A 16 1.30 -1.09 -16.77
C TRP A 16 1.19 0.42 -16.89
N GLU A 17 1.00 0.92 -18.11
CA GLU A 17 0.68 2.33 -18.34
C GLU A 17 -0.60 2.72 -17.56
N GLY A 18 -0.48 3.72 -16.67
CA GLY A 18 -1.56 4.17 -15.81
C GLY A 18 -1.87 3.28 -14.60
N ILE A 19 -1.08 2.21 -14.37
CA ILE A 19 -1.31 1.25 -13.29
C ILE A 19 -0.05 1.05 -12.45
N VAL A 20 -0.16 1.34 -11.16
CA VAL A 20 0.88 1.06 -10.15
C VAL A 20 0.42 -0.02 -9.18
N ALA A 21 1.38 -0.78 -8.65
CA ALA A 21 1.15 -1.74 -7.60
C ALA A 21 2.12 -1.51 -6.43
N LEU A 22 1.62 -1.74 -5.23
CA LEU A 22 2.33 -1.66 -3.98
C LEU A 22 2.11 -2.98 -3.24
N PRO A 23 3.01 -3.95 -3.43
CA PRO A 23 3.00 -5.14 -2.60
C PRO A 23 3.38 -4.75 -1.18
N ILE A 24 2.79 -5.41 -0.18
CA ILE A 24 3.14 -5.25 1.23
C ILE A 24 3.55 -6.61 1.78
N ILE A 25 4.76 -6.66 2.33
CA ILE A 25 5.38 -7.90 2.81
C ILE A 25 5.76 -7.76 4.27
N GLY A 26 5.39 -8.76 5.08
CA GLY A 26 5.71 -8.84 6.50
C GLY A 26 4.68 -8.13 7.36
N THR A 27 5.08 -7.71 8.56
CA THR A 27 4.19 -7.05 9.51
C THR A 27 3.93 -5.59 9.10
N LEU A 28 2.66 -5.21 9.09
CA LEU A 28 2.22 -3.83 8.99
C LEU A 28 2.08 -3.28 10.42
N ASP A 29 2.91 -2.31 10.77
CA ASP A 29 2.67 -1.43 11.91
C ASP A 29 2.23 -0.04 11.43
N SER A 30 1.78 0.80 12.35
CA SER A 30 1.26 2.15 12.06
C SER A 30 2.30 3.06 11.38
N SER A 31 3.57 3.00 11.79
CA SER A 31 4.65 3.82 11.23
C SER A 31 4.94 3.41 9.78
N ARG A 32 5.07 2.12 9.53
CA ARG A 32 5.32 1.56 8.21
C ARG A 32 4.17 1.81 7.26
N THR A 33 2.93 1.71 7.74
CA THR A 33 1.74 1.93 6.91
C THR A 33 1.65 3.38 6.41
N GLN A 34 2.02 4.35 7.26
CA GLN A 34 2.04 5.76 6.86
C GLN A 34 3.05 6.02 5.72
N ILE A 35 4.28 5.51 5.86
CA ILE A 35 5.33 5.65 4.83
C ILE A 35 4.90 5.02 3.50
N VAL A 36 4.31 3.82 3.57
CA VAL A 36 3.80 3.08 2.41
C VAL A 36 2.71 3.87 1.69
N MET A 37 1.77 4.47 2.44
CA MET A 37 0.74 5.35 1.88
C MET A 37 1.35 6.57 1.18
N GLU A 38 2.27 7.28 1.81
CA GLU A 38 2.90 8.47 1.24
C GLU A 38 3.62 8.15 -0.07
N ASN A 39 4.39 7.05 -0.11
CA ASN A 39 5.07 6.61 -1.33
C ASN A 39 4.09 6.28 -2.46
N LEU A 40 2.97 5.62 -2.14
CA LEU A 40 1.95 5.31 -3.15
C LEU A 40 1.33 6.58 -3.73
N LEU A 41 0.93 7.52 -2.87
CA LEU A 41 0.29 8.76 -3.31
C LEU A 41 1.25 9.59 -4.16
N GLN A 42 2.53 9.65 -3.77
CA GLN A 42 3.56 10.31 -4.57
C GLN A 42 3.72 9.64 -5.94
N GLN A 43 3.81 8.31 -5.99
CA GLN A 43 3.96 7.60 -7.26
C GLN A 43 2.76 7.78 -8.18
N ILE A 44 1.53 7.83 -7.64
CA ILE A 44 0.31 8.10 -8.42
C ILE A 44 0.41 9.45 -9.12
N VAL A 45 0.86 10.48 -8.40
CA VAL A 45 1.02 11.83 -8.96
C VAL A 45 2.11 11.85 -10.01
N ASP A 46 3.27 11.28 -9.71
CA ASP A 46 4.44 11.32 -10.60
C ASP A 46 4.20 10.56 -11.91
N THR A 47 3.41 9.50 -11.86
CA THR A 47 3.10 8.66 -13.02
C THR A 47 1.79 9.01 -13.72
N GLY A 48 0.95 9.85 -13.10
CA GLY A 48 -0.42 10.09 -13.57
C GLY A 48 -1.28 8.82 -13.57
N SER A 49 -1.01 7.86 -12.69
CA SER A 49 -1.71 6.58 -12.66
C SER A 49 -3.16 6.73 -12.20
N SER A 50 -4.08 6.10 -12.93
CA SER A 50 -5.51 6.08 -12.59
C SER A 50 -5.90 4.85 -11.78
N ILE A 51 -5.02 3.84 -11.67
CA ILE A 51 -5.24 2.63 -10.90
C ILE A 51 -4.05 2.36 -9.98
N ALA A 52 -4.34 2.08 -8.72
CA ALA A 52 -3.39 1.61 -7.72
C ALA A 52 -3.82 0.26 -7.15
N ILE A 53 -2.92 -0.71 -7.13
CA ILE A 53 -3.14 -2.03 -6.55
C ILE A 53 -2.35 -2.13 -5.24
N LEU A 54 -3.01 -2.31 -4.11
CA LEU A 54 -2.39 -2.64 -2.83
C LEU A 54 -2.46 -4.15 -2.62
N ASP A 55 -1.33 -4.84 -2.72
CA ASP A 55 -1.30 -6.29 -2.49
C ASP A 55 -0.88 -6.62 -1.06
N ILE A 56 -1.82 -7.14 -0.28
CA ILE A 56 -1.59 -7.56 1.11
C ILE A 56 -1.38 -9.07 1.26
N SER A 57 -1.13 -9.79 0.16
CA SER A 57 -0.90 -11.25 0.17
C SER A 57 0.23 -11.70 1.12
N GLY A 58 1.25 -10.84 1.29
CA GLY A 58 2.40 -11.03 2.17
C GLY A 58 2.19 -10.58 3.63
N VAL A 59 0.98 -10.15 4.00
CA VAL A 59 0.65 -9.69 5.36
C VAL A 59 -0.05 -10.84 6.11
N PRO A 60 0.55 -11.38 7.18
CA PRO A 60 0.02 -12.57 7.86
C PRO A 60 -1.22 -12.29 8.71
N ALA A 61 -1.35 -11.09 9.25
CA ALA A 61 -2.47 -10.67 10.08
C ALA A 61 -2.79 -9.19 9.84
N VAL A 62 -4.08 -8.89 9.71
CA VAL A 62 -4.61 -7.52 9.64
C VAL A 62 -5.46 -7.31 10.88
N ASP A 63 -5.03 -6.41 11.75
CA ASP A 63 -5.81 -5.97 12.89
C ASP A 63 -6.66 -4.73 12.53
N SER A 64 -7.48 -4.26 13.46
CA SER A 64 -8.33 -3.08 13.26
C SER A 64 -7.56 -1.80 12.94
N LEU A 65 -6.33 -1.65 13.44
CA LEU A 65 -5.52 -0.46 13.21
C LEU A 65 -4.99 -0.46 11.77
N VAL A 66 -4.42 -1.57 11.34
CA VAL A 66 -3.95 -1.77 9.96
C VAL A 66 -5.11 -1.61 8.97
N ALA A 67 -6.27 -2.20 9.26
CA ALA A 67 -7.48 -2.02 8.44
C ALA A 67 -7.88 -0.55 8.30
N GLN A 68 -7.85 0.21 9.40
CA GLN A 68 -8.15 1.65 9.37
C GLN A 68 -7.16 2.42 8.49
N HIS A 69 -5.88 2.08 8.54
CA HIS A 69 -4.88 2.71 7.68
C HIS A 69 -5.09 2.36 6.20
N LEU A 70 -5.41 1.10 5.86
CA LEU A 70 -5.74 0.70 4.48
C LEU A 70 -6.94 1.49 3.94
N ILE A 71 -8.00 1.66 4.75
CA ILE A 71 -9.18 2.46 4.38
C ILE A 71 -8.80 3.93 4.13
N LYS A 72 -7.91 4.50 4.95
CA LYS A 72 -7.39 5.85 4.74
C LYS A 72 -6.59 5.95 3.44
N THR A 73 -5.74 4.97 3.14
CA THR A 73 -4.98 4.91 1.88
C THR A 73 -5.93 4.85 0.68
N VAL A 74 -6.92 3.96 0.69
CA VAL A 74 -7.95 3.88 -0.38
C VAL A 74 -8.65 5.22 -0.57
N SER A 75 -9.03 5.88 0.53
CA SER A 75 -9.71 7.18 0.48
C SER A 75 -8.79 8.27 -0.09
N ALA A 76 -7.53 8.30 0.32
CA ALA A 76 -6.54 9.25 -0.18
C ALA A 76 -6.26 9.04 -1.67
N THR A 77 -6.05 7.79 -2.11
CA THR A 77 -5.88 7.43 -3.53
C THR A 77 -7.05 7.93 -4.38
N ARG A 78 -8.28 7.78 -3.89
CA ARG A 78 -9.48 8.29 -4.56
C ARG A 78 -9.51 9.82 -4.66
N LEU A 79 -9.04 10.53 -3.64
CA LEU A 79 -8.90 12.00 -3.68
C LEU A 79 -7.87 12.45 -4.71
N MET A 80 -6.85 11.62 -4.98
CA MET A 80 -5.86 11.85 -6.04
C MET A 80 -6.39 11.54 -7.45
N GLY A 81 -7.63 11.09 -7.60
CA GLY A 81 -8.23 10.74 -8.89
C GLY A 81 -7.90 9.34 -9.38
N ALA A 82 -7.35 8.48 -8.52
CA ALA A 82 -7.05 7.08 -8.85
C ALA A 82 -8.03 6.12 -8.15
N GLU A 83 -8.38 5.02 -8.82
CA GLU A 83 -9.07 3.89 -8.21
C GLU A 83 -8.07 3.03 -7.43
N CYS A 84 -8.45 2.58 -6.23
CA CYS A 84 -7.62 1.75 -5.38
C CYS A 84 -8.22 0.35 -5.26
N ILE A 85 -7.46 -0.67 -5.64
CA ILE A 85 -7.83 -2.08 -5.56
C ILE A 85 -7.00 -2.74 -4.47
N ILE A 86 -7.64 -3.35 -3.48
CA ILE A 86 -6.95 -4.17 -2.49
C ILE A 86 -6.96 -5.63 -2.96
N SER A 87 -5.80 -6.24 -3.10
CA SER A 87 -5.63 -7.66 -3.45
C SER A 87 -5.01 -8.46 -2.30
N GLY A 88 -5.10 -9.79 -2.38
CA GLY A 88 -4.49 -10.68 -1.39
C GLY A 88 -5.25 -10.76 -0.07
N ILE A 89 -6.49 -10.25 0.00
CA ILE A 89 -7.37 -10.39 1.17
C ILE A 89 -7.68 -11.87 1.36
N ARG A 90 -7.36 -12.40 2.55
CA ARG A 90 -7.74 -13.76 2.97
C ARG A 90 -9.17 -13.77 3.51
N PRO A 91 -9.92 -14.88 3.40
CA PRO A 91 -11.30 -14.98 3.89
C PRO A 91 -11.47 -14.58 5.36
N GLU A 92 -10.45 -14.82 6.18
CA GLU A 92 -10.44 -14.47 7.62
C GLU A 92 -10.46 -12.95 7.87
N ILE A 93 -9.99 -12.14 6.92
CA ILE A 93 -9.90 -10.68 7.00
C ILE A 93 -11.12 -10.03 6.32
N ALA A 94 -11.78 -10.73 5.41
CA ALA A 94 -12.86 -10.19 4.57
C ALA A 94 -14.24 -10.08 5.26
N GLN A 95 -14.35 -10.42 6.55
CA GLN A 95 -15.62 -10.47 7.29
C GLN A 95 -15.96 -9.15 7.98
#